data_AF-A0A5B0NYP5-F1
#
_entry.id   AF-A0A5B0NYP5-F1
#
_cell.length_a   1.000
_cell.length_b   1.000
_cell.length_c   1.000
_cell.angle_alpha   90.00
_cell.angle_beta   90.00
_cell.angle_gamma   90.00
#
_symmetry.space_group_name_H-M   'P 1'
#
loop_
_entity.id
_entity.type
_entity.pdbx_description
1 polymer ?
#
loop_
_entity_poly.entity_id
_entity_poly.type
_entity_poly.pdbx_seq_one_letter_code
_entity_poly.pdbx_strand_id
1 'polypeptide(L)'
;MNSITRSSTAYSKVFLGVILATGVGTIVIQWIYRPFKSTKRKPDHPRGTSTRPAGHSSDYPHVAHKVTDFIGNTPLLRINCLSDSTGVEIWAKCEFLNPGGSIKDRIALQSVC
;
A
#
# COMPACT_ATOMS: atom_id res chain seq x y z
N MET A 1 -55.91 42.15 9.86
CA MET A 1 -55.06 41.07 10.40
C MET A 1 -54.24 40.35 9.29
N ASN A 2 -53.64 41.07 8.33
CA ASN A 2 -53.03 40.44 7.13
C ASN A 2 -51.53 40.79 6.89
N SER A 3 -50.88 41.56 7.77
CA SER A 3 -49.47 41.96 7.58
C SER A 3 -48.44 40.99 8.20
N ILE A 4 -48.81 40.26 9.25
CA ILE A 4 -47.90 39.39 10.01
C ILE A 4 -47.61 38.07 9.25
N THR A 5 -48.60 37.53 8.54
CA THR A 5 -48.48 36.27 7.77
C THR A 5 -47.60 36.40 6.51
N ARG A 6 -47.51 37.60 5.93
CA ARG A 6 -46.66 37.89 4.76
C ARG A 6 -45.17 37.94 5.10
N SER A 7 -44.83 38.35 6.33
CA SER A 7 -43.44 38.35 6.80
C SER A 7 -42.94 36.95 7.15
N SER A 8 -43.76 36.14 7.84
CA SER A 8 -43.39 34.77 8.26
C SER A 8 -43.12 33.82 7.08
N THR A 9 -43.89 33.92 5.99
CA THR A 9 -43.62 33.16 4.76
C THR A 9 -42.37 33.62 4.02
N ALA A 10 -42.02 34.90 4.11
CA ALA A 10 -40.77 35.42 3.53
C ALA A 10 -39.55 34.91 4.33
N TYR A 11 -39.60 34.99 5.66
CA TYR A 11 -38.54 34.45 6.52
C TYR A 11 -38.38 32.94 6.36
N SER A 12 -39.47 32.18 6.28
CA SER A 12 -39.44 30.73 6.05
C SER A 12 -38.76 30.35 4.72
N LYS A 13 -39.01 31.11 3.64
CA LYS A 13 -38.37 30.87 2.33
C LYS A 13 -36.87 31.19 2.34
N VAL A 14 -36.46 32.23 3.04
CA VAL A 14 -35.03 32.60 3.19
C VAL A 14 -34.29 31.58 4.06
N PHE A 15 -34.90 31.15 5.17
CA PHE A 15 -34.30 30.17 6.08
C PHE A 15 -34.10 28.80 5.40
N LEU A 16 -35.09 28.36 4.60
CA LEU A 16 -35.00 27.11 3.85
C LEU A 16 -33.87 27.15 2.79
N GLY A 17 -33.68 28.30 2.13
CA GLY A 17 -32.59 28.50 1.17
C GLY A 17 -31.20 28.47 1.80
N VAL A 18 -31.03 29.07 2.98
CA VAL A 18 -29.74 29.07 3.70
C VAL A 18 -29.36 27.66 4.17
N ILE A 19 -30.31 26.90 4.72
CA ILE A 19 -30.07 25.51 5.18
C ILE A 19 -29.68 24.60 4.00
N LEU A 20 -30.34 24.74 2.86
CA LEU A 20 -29.98 23.99 1.65
C LEU A 20 -28.59 24.37 1.13
N ALA A 21 -28.22 25.66 1.15
CA ALA A 21 -26.91 26.11 0.69
C ALA A 21 -25.77 25.63 1.61
N THR A 22 -25.92 25.74 2.93
CA THR A 22 -24.90 25.29 3.89
C THR A 22 -24.85 23.77 4.03
N GLY A 23 -25.99 23.10 3.94
CA GLY A 23 -26.10 21.64 4.03
C GLY A 23 -25.47 20.94 2.82
N VAL A 24 -25.83 21.38 1.61
CA VAL A 24 -25.28 20.78 0.39
C VAL A 24 -23.80 21.15 0.21
N GLY A 25 -23.43 22.40 0.52
CA GLY A 25 -22.03 22.86 0.42
C GLY A 25 -21.09 22.05 1.30
N THR A 26 -21.43 21.83 2.57
CA THR A 26 -20.59 21.06 3.50
C THR A 26 -20.50 19.58 3.12
N ILE A 27 -21.58 18.98 2.61
CA ILE A 27 -21.58 17.57 2.15
C ILE A 27 -20.72 17.39 0.90
N VAL A 28 -20.83 18.29 -0.08
CA VAL A 28 -20.05 18.23 -1.33
C VAL A 28 -18.57 18.48 -1.06
N ILE A 29 -18.25 19.46 -0.21
CA ILE A 29 -16.89 19.71 0.28
C ILE A 29 -16.35 18.45 0.96
N GLN A 30 -17.09 17.86 1.90
CA GLN A 30 -16.66 16.64 2.59
C GLN A 30 -16.48 15.44 1.63
N TRP A 31 -17.25 15.35 0.55
CA TRP A 31 -17.16 14.26 -0.44
C TRP A 31 -15.98 14.44 -1.40
N ILE A 32 -15.72 15.68 -1.84
CA ILE A 32 -14.57 16.06 -2.67
C ILE A 32 -13.25 15.94 -1.90
N TYR A 33 -13.24 16.24 -0.59
CA TYR A 33 -12.07 16.06 0.29
C TYR A 33 -11.96 14.66 0.90
N ARG A 34 -12.83 13.72 0.50
CA ARG A 34 -12.77 12.31 0.94
C ARG A 34 -12.09 11.35 -0.04
N PRO A 35 -11.17 11.74 -0.95
CA PRO A 35 -10.40 10.69 -1.58
C PRO A 35 -9.61 10.06 -0.45
N PHE A 36 -9.53 8.73 -0.44
CA PHE A 36 -8.47 8.06 0.30
C PHE A 36 -8.67 7.89 1.81
N LYS A 37 -9.89 7.57 2.29
CA LYS A 37 -9.92 6.63 3.43
C LYS A 37 -9.59 5.26 2.89
N SER A 38 -8.30 5.06 2.61
CA SER A 38 -7.67 3.78 2.33
C SER A 38 -8.22 2.83 3.38
N THR A 39 -9.01 1.87 2.93
CA THR A 39 -9.30 0.69 3.71
C THR A 39 -7.91 0.15 4.00
N LYS A 40 -7.40 0.39 5.22
CA LYS A 40 -6.32 -0.39 5.82
C LYS A 40 -6.88 -1.80 5.84
N ARG A 41 -6.85 -2.48 4.69
CA ARG A 41 -6.97 -3.91 4.63
C ARG A 41 -5.81 -4.32 5.52
N LYS A 42 -6.16 -4.77 6.72
CA LYS A 42 -5.23 -5.43 7.63
C LYS A 42 -4.42 -6.31 6.70
N PRO A 43 -3.09 -6.09 6.54
CA PRO A 43 -2.33 -6.88 5.60
C PRO A 43 -2.69 -8.31 5.92
N ASP A 44 -3.30 -9.00 4.94
CA ASP A 44 -3.60 -10.41 5.11
C ASP A 44 -2.25 -10.97 5.52
N HIS A 45 -2.19 -11.40 6.78
CA HIS A 45 -0.98 -12.00 7.32
C HIS A 45 -0.65 -13.05 6.28
N PRO A 46 0.50 -12.94 5.56
CA PRO A 46 0.76 -13.75 4.39
C PRO A 46 0.42 -15.14 4.83
N ARG A 47 -0.57 -15.76 4.17
CA ARG A 47 -1.10 -17.05 4.57
C ARG A 47 0.14 -17.83 4.89
N GLY A 48 0.30 -18.15 6.18
CA GLY A 48 1.33 -19.06 6.60
C GLY A 48 0.92 -20.35 5.94
N THR A 49 1.29 -20.51 4.66
CA THR A 49 1.77 -21.79 4.22
C THR A 49 2.73 -22.13 5.35
N SER A 50 2.43 -23.25 5.99
CA SER A 50 3.34 -23.90 6.91
C SER A 50 4.61 -24.24 6.10
N THR A 51 5.33 -23.23 5.64
CA THR A 51 6.69 -23.32 5.21
C THR A 51 7.44 -23.38 6.52
N ARG A 52 7.74 -24.64 6.89
CA ARG A 52 9.03 -24.99 7.50
C ARG A 52 10.03 -23.86 7.21
N PRO A 53 10.70 -23.28 8.21
CA PRO A 53 11.53 -22.09 8.03
C PRO A 53 12.38 -22.27 6.78
N ALA A 54 12.02 -21.57 5.70
CA ALA A 54 12.67 -21.71 4.41
C ALA A 54 14.00 -20.99 4.55
N GLY A 55 15.01 -21.73 5.01
CA GLY A 55 16.32 -21.19 5.33
C GLY A 55 16.37 -20.46 6.67
N HIS A 56 16.09 -21.15 7.78
CA HIS A 56 16.95 -20.94 8.95
C HIS A 56 18.27 -21.68 8.67
N SER A 57 19.00 -21.22 7.66
CA SER A 57 20.39 -21.59 7.49
C SER A 57 21.16 -20.70 8.46
N SER A 58 21.26 -21.18 9.69
CA SER A 58 22.20 -20.77 10.73
C SER A 58 22.22 -19.29 11.15
N ASP A 59 21.91 -19.06 12.44
CA ASP A 59 22.46 -17.97 13.25
C ASP A 59 24.00 -18.05 13.42
N TYR A 60 24.70 -18.67 12.46
CA TYR A 60 26.15 -18.78 12.37
C TYR A 60 26.60 -18.16 11.05
N PRO A 61 27.74 -17.46 11.02
CA PRO A 61 28.27 -16.90 9.78
C PRO A 61 28.46 -18.02 8.75
N HIS A 62 27.85 -17.85 7.57
CA HIS A 62 28.07 -18.72 6.43
C HIS A 62 29.52 -18.57 5.96
N VAL A 63 30.40 -19.42 6.46
CA VAL A 63 31.77 -19.55 5.96
C VAL A 63 31.72 -20.36 4.67
N ALA A 64 31.84 -19.67 3.54
CA ALA A 64 31.95 -20.29 2.23
C ALA A 64 33.41 -20.58 1.87
N HIS A 65 33.63 -21.56 1.00
CA HIS A 65 34.95 -21.87 0.47
C HIS A 65 35.22 -21.16 -0.86
N LYS A 66 34.16 -20.79 -1.60
CA LYS A 66 34.24 -20.08 -2.88
C LYS A 66 33.23 -18.95 -2.93
N VAL A 67 33.56 -17.91 -3.70
CA VAL A 67 32.64 -16.79 -3.95
C VAL A 67 31.33 -17.26 -4.62
N THR A 68 31.39 -18.34 -5.40
CA THR A 68 30.22 -18.95 -6.05
C THR A 68 29.19 -19.49 -5.07
N ASP A 69 29.60 -19.84 -3.84
CA ASP A 69 28.69 -20.40 -2.83
C ASP A 69 27.73 -19.33 -2.28
N PHE A 70 28.05 -18.05 -2.47
CA PHE A 70 27.18 -16.91 -2.14
C PHE A 70 26.20 -16.53 -3.27
N ILE A 71 26.24 -17.18 -4.44
CA ILE A 71 25.32 -16.89 -5.55
C ILE A 71 23.96 -17.51 -5.23
N GLY A 72 22.93 -16.66 -5.10
CA GLY A 72 21.55 -17.07 -4.85
C GLY A 72 21.05 -16.77 -3.44
N ASN A 73 20.01 -17.49 -3.02
CA ASN A 73 19.28 -17.27 -1.75
C ASN A 73 18.96 -15.78 -1.44
N THR A 74 18.68 -15.00 -2.48
CA THR A 74 18.42 -13.57 -2.35
C THR A 74 17.05 -13.31 -1.72
N PRO A 75 16.91 -12.31 -0.84
CA PRO A 75 15.65 -12.03 -0.16
C PRO A 75 14.57 -11.52 -1.12
N LEU A 76 13.32 -11.71 -0.71
CA LEU A 76 12.15 -11.06 -1.29
C LEU A 76 11.74 -9.89 -0.38
N LEU A 77 11.68 -8.69 -0.94
CA LEU A 77 11.34 -7.45 -0.24
C LEU A 77 10.00 -6.91 -0.74
N ARG A 78 9.07 -6.61 0.17
CA ARG A 78 7.80 -5.95 -0.20
C ARG A 78 8.02 -4.47 -0.47
N ILE A 79 7.53 -3.98 -1.61
CA ILE A 79 7.58 -2.54 -1.94
C ILE A 79 6.32 -1.86 -1.40
N ASN A 80 6.41 -1.28 -0.21
CA ASN A 80 5.26 -0.66 0.47
C ASN A 80 4.62 0.47 -0.37
N CYS A 81 5.40 1.43 -0.85
CA CYS A 81 4.88 2.61 -1.55
C CYS A 81 4.07 2.25 -2.80
N LEU A 82 4.60 1.34 -3.62
CA LEU A 82 3.95 0.92 -4.86
C LEU A 82 2.77 -0.02 -4.59
N SER A 83 2.86 -0.84 -3.54
CA SER A 83 1.75 -1.69 -3.13
C SER A 83 0.56 -0.87 -2.64
N ASP A 84 0.84 0.17 -1.83
CA ASP A 84 -0.18 1.04 -1.26
C ASP A 84 -0.82 1.95 -2.31
N SER A 85 -0.08 2.37 -3.35
CA SER A 85 -0.61 3.21 -4.44
C SER A 85 -1.47 2.43 -5.44
N THR A 86 -1.13 1.17 -5.70
CA THR A 86 -1.83 0.34 -6.69
C THR A 86 -2.93 -0.53 -6.08
N GLY A 87 -2.89 -0.74 -4.76
CA GLY A 87 -3.78 -1.69 -4.07
C GLY A 87 -3.45 -3.16 -4.36
N VAL A 88 -2.32 -3.44 -5.01
CA VAL A 88 -1.81 -4.77 -5.35
C VAL A 88 -0.57 -5.06 -4.52
N GLU A 89 -0.34 -6.31 -4.15
CA GLU A 89 0.87 -6.68 -3.41
C GLU A 89 2.07 -6.84 -4.36
N ILE A 90 3.07 -5.98 -4.20
CA ILE A 90 4.26 -5.94 -5.06
C ILE A 90 5.50 -6.34 -4.26
N TRP A 91 6.20 -7.34 -4.77
CA TRP A 91 7.42 -7.90 -4.18
C TRP A 91 8.59 -7.75 -5.15
N ALA A 92 9.77 -7.44 -4.61
CA ALA A 92 11.04 -7.36 -5.33
C ALA A 92 11.95 -8.51 -4.91
N LYS A 93 12.55 -9.19 -5.88
CA LYS A 93 13.64 -10.16 -5.64
C LYS A 93 14.97 -9.42 -5.70
N CYS A 94 15.72 -9.40 -4.60
CA CYS A 94 16.94 -8.60 -4.48
C CYS A 94 18.17 -9.31 -5.09
N GLU A 95 18.13 -9.61 -6.40
CA GLU A 95 19.23 -10.27 -7.13
C GLU A 95 20.52 -9.44 -7.21
N PHE A 96 20.46 -8.15 -6.88
CA PHE A 96 21.64 -7.30 -6.74
C PHE A 96 22.52 -7.66 -5.53
N LEU A 97 22.02 -8.51 -4.62
CA LEU A 97 22.78 -9.00 -3.46
C LEU A 97 23.64 -10.24 -3.78
N ASN A 98 23.58 -10.75 -5.02
CA ASN A 98 24.57 -11.71 -5.48
C ASN A 98 25.97 -11.06 -5.51
N PRO A 99 27.07 -11.83 -5.37
CA PRO A 99 28.44 -11.28 -5.23
C PRO A 99 28.92 -10.42 -6.41
N GLY A 100 28.46 -10.69 -7.63
CA GLY A 100 28.69 -9.89 -8.84
C GLY A 100 27.66 -8.77 -9.05
N GLY A 101 26.75 -8.56 -8.09
CA GLY A 101 25.83 -7.43 -8.04
C GLY A 101 24.64 -7.53 -9.01
N SER A 102 24.43 -8.70 -9.63
CA SER A 102 23.36 -8.86 -10.61
C SER A 102 22.84 -10.29 -10.71
N ILE A 103 21.75 -10.45 -11.46
CA ILE A 103 21.17 -11.76 -11.78
C ILE A 103 22.10 -12.63 -12.67
N LYS A 104 23.08 -12.02 -13.37
CA LYS A 104 23.94 -12.72 -14.32
C LYS A 104 24.83 -13.77 -13.66
N ASP A 105 25.10 -13.61 -12.36
CA ASP A 105 25.89 -14.55 -11.56
C ASP A 105 25.31 -15.96 -11.59
N ARG A 106 23.98 -16.09 -11.67
CA ARG A 106 23.31 -17.40 -11.77
C ARG A 106 23.64 -18.14 -13.07
N ILE A 107 23.68 -17.40 -14.18
CA ILE A 107 24.00 -17.95 -15.50
C ILE A 107 25.50 -18.24 -15.59
N ALA A 108 26.33 -17.35 -15.03
CA ALA A 108 27.77 -17.56 -14.95
C ALA A 108 28.12 -18.85 -14.19
N LEU A 109 27.45 -19.12 -13.06
CA LEU A 109 27.61 -20.37 -12.31
C LEU A 109 27.29 -21.59 -13.17
N GLN A 110 26.21 -21.56 -13.94
CA GLN A 110 25.82 -22.67 -14.84
C GLN A 110 26.72 -22.83 -16.07
N SER A 111 27.45 -21.78 -16.45
CA SER A 111 28.33 -21.81 -17.63
C SER A 111 29.73 -22.31 -17.31
N VAL A 112 30.17 -22.15 -16.05
CA VAL A 112 31.52 -22.47 -15.59
C VAL A 112 31.60 -23.83 -14.88
N CYS A 113 30.49 -24.30 -14.28
CA CYS A 113 30.38 -25.60 -13.63
C CYS A 113 29.82 -26.65 -14.58
#